data_AF-A0A5N5K1D9-F1
#
_entry.id   AF-A0A5N5K1D9-F1
#
_cell.length_a   1.000
_cell.length_b   1.000
_cell.length_c   1.000
_cell.angle_alpha   90.00
_cell.angle_beta   90.00
_cell.angle_gamma   90.00
#
_symmetry.space_group_name_H-M   'P 1'
#
loop_
_entity.id
_entity.type
_entity.pdbx_description
1 polymer ?
#
loop_
_entity_poly.entity_id
_entity_poly.type
_entity_poly.pdbx_seq_one_letter_code
_entity_poly.pdbx_strand_id
1 'polypeptide(L)'
;MQNTIERYRIDAKQGYTDRIDVELYKEQLRYESENMARKIEIIKMSQRKLLGKDLDPCSSEELQEISRQLEISLNNIRARKDWLFKEQIEQLQAKERLLLEENARLRKQVNACVLFYNIYFSKPNMHSCKFKFCLSIFFYIIVLVQCDAQPWLQISTQPNQAVAYLSSCSKSSDVETELFIGVPQMRCL
;
A
#
# COMPACT_ATOMS: atom_id res chain seq x y z
N MET A 1 -68.99 25.59 -29.23
CA MET A 1 -68.39 24.58 -30.13
C MET A 1 -66.95 24.94 -30.52
N GLN A 2 -66.68 26.19 -30.93
CA GLN A 2 -65.33 26.67 -31.29
C GLN A 2 -64.25 26.40 -30.23
N ASN A 3 -64.55 26.65 -28.95
CA ASN A 3 -63.59 26.43 -27.84
C ASN A 3 -63.16 24.96 -27.67
N THR A 4 -63.98 24.01 -28.12
CA THR A 4 -63.63 22.59 -28.07
C THR A 4 -62.69 22.21 -29.22
N ILE A 5 -62.96 22.73 -30.42
CA ILE A 5 -62.09 22.52 -31.60
C ILE A 5 -60.71 23.12 -31.35
N GLU A 6 -60.65 24.30 -30.72
CA GLU A 6 -59.38 24.97 -30.49
C GLU A 6 -58.52 24.27 -29.43
N ARG A 7 -59.14 23.66 -28.41
CA ARG A 7 -58.45 22.77 -27.47
C ARG A 7 -57.76 21.61 -28.18
N TYR A 8 -58.48 20.90 -29.04
CA TYR A 8 -57.89 19.78 -29.80
C TYR A 8 -56.77 20.23 -30.74
N ARG A 9 -56.83 21.44 -31.30
CA ARG A 9 -55.73 21.99 -32.10
C ARG A 9 -54.50 22.31 -31.26
N ILE A 10 -54.68 22.84 -30.05
CA ILE A 10 -53.59 23.11 -29.12
C ILE A 10 -52.96 21.78 -28.68
N ASP A 11 -53.77 20.80 -28.27
CA ASP A 11 -53.28 19.48 -27.83
C ASP A 11 -52.54 18.72 -28.95
N ALA A 12 -53.04 18.79 -30.19
CA ALA A 12 -52.37 18.19 -31.34
C ALA A 12 -51.02 18.86 -31.67
N LYS A 13 -50.93 20.20 -31.55
CA LYS A 13 -49.68 20.93 -31.71
C LYS A 13 -48.70 20.61 -30.58
N GLN A 14 -49.18 20.54 -29.34
CA GLN A 14 -48.37 20.23 -28.18
C GLN A 14 -47.76 18.82 -28.27
N GLY A 15 -48.56 17.81 -28.65
CA GLY A 15 -48.08 16.45 -28.87
C GLY A 15 -47.10 16.31 -30.05
N TYR A 16 -47.18 17.20 -31.04
CA TYR A 16 -46.19 17.27 -32.11
C TYR A 16 -44.87 17.89 -31.65
N THR A 17 -44.92 18.99 -30.89
CA THR A 17 -43.73 19.62 -30.29
C THR A 17 -43.02 18.66 -29.34
N ASP A 18 -43.75 17.96 -28.47
CA ASP A 18 -43.20 16.99 -27.52
C ASP A 18 -42.46 15.83 -28.23
N ARG A 19 -43.01 15.36 -29.36
CA ARG A 19 -42.34 14.36 -30.21
C ARG A 19 -41.05 14.88 -30.83
N ILE A 20 -41.04 16.14 -31.31
CA ILE A 20 -39.83 16.77 -31.85
C ILE A 20 -38.78 16.91 -30.76
N ASP A 21 -39.15 17.38 -29.57
CA ASP A 21 -38.23 17.55 -28.44
C ASP A 21 -37.63 16.22 -27.99
N VAL A 22 -38.44 15.15 -27.93
CA VAL A 22 -37.96 13.79 -27.64
C VAL A 22 -36.99 13.29 -28.71
N GLU A 23 -37.26 13.54 -30.00
CA GLU A 23 -36.39 13.09 -31.08
C GLU A 23 -35.07 13.89 -31.13
N LEU A 24 -35.14 15.19 -30.86
CA LEU A 24 -33.97 16.06 -30.74
C LEU A 24 -33.09 15.63 -29.57
N TYR A 25 -33.70 15.29 -28.42
CA TYR A 25 -33.00 14.78 -27.24
C TYR A 25 -32.31 13.44 -27.50
N LYS A 26 -32.97 12.52 -28.20
CA LYS A 26 -32.35 11.25 -28.62
C LYS A 26 -31.14 11.48 -29.53
N GLU A 27 -31.25 12.41 -30.47
CA GLU A 27 -30.14 12.73 -31.37
C GLU A 27 -28.96 13.35 -30.61
N GLN A 28 -29.23 14.23 -29.65
CA GLN A 28 -28.22 14.76 -28.75
C GLN A 28 -27.52 13.64 -27.95
N LEU A 29 -28.27 12.71 -27.37
CA LEU A 29 -27.70 11.57 -26.65
C LEU A 29 -26.85 10.66 -27.54
N ARG A 30 -27.27 10.44 -28.80
CA ARG A 30 -26.48 9.70 -29.79
C ARG A 30 -25.15 10.40 -30.06
N TYR A 31 -25.20 11.70 -30.34
CA TYR A 31 -24.01 12.51 -30.57
C TYR A 31 -23.06 12.50 -29.35
N GLU A 32 -23.60 12.64 -28.14
CA GLU A 32 -22.81 12.55 -26.90
C GLU A 32 -22.18 11.17 -26.71
N SER A 33 -22.91 10.10 -27.02
CA SER A 33 -22.42 8.72 -26.99
C SER A 33 -21.25 8.50 -27.95
N GLU A 34 -21.41 8.92 -29.21
CA GLU A 34 -20.36 8.83 -30.22
C GLU A 34 -19.12 9.67 -29.87
N ASN A 35 -19.33 10.85 -29.27
CA ASN A 35 -18.24 11.69 -28.78
C ASN A 35 -17.49 11.02 -27.63
N MET A 36 -18.20 10.40 -26.68
CA MET A 36 -17.57 9.62 -25.60
C MET A 36 -16.80 8.42 -26.14
N ALA A 37 -17.38 7.68 -27.10
CA ALA A 37 -16.70 6.54 -27.73
C ALA A 37 -15.39 6.96 -28.42
N ARG A 38 -15.39 8.08 -29.15
CA ARG A 38 -14.18 8.65 -29.76
C ARG A 38 -13.13 9.03 -28.72
N LYS A 39 -13.52 9.69 -27.63
CA LYS A 39 -12.59 10.04 -26.53
C LYS A 39 -11.95 8.81 -25.91
N ILE A 40 -12.73 7.76 -25.68
CA ILE A 40 -12.23 6.48 -25.14
C ILE A 40 -11.18 5.89 -26.10
N GLU A 41 -11.45 5.89 -27.41
CA GLU A 41 -10.51 5.35 -28.38
C GLU A 41 -9.19 6.13 -28.40
N ILE A 42 -9.26 7.47 -28.39
CA ILE A 42 -8.06 8.33 -28.32
C ILE A 42 -7.23 8.02 -27.06
N ILE A 43 -7.88 7.87 -25.90
CA ILE A 43 -7.19 7.54 -24.65
C ILE A 43 -6.56 6.15 -24.73
N LYS A 44 -7.27 5.15 -25.26
CA LYS A 44 -6.72 3.79 -25.43
C LYS A 44 -5.54 3.77 -26.39
N MET A 45 -5.60 4.52 -27.48
CA MET A 45 -4.48 4.67 -28.41
C MET A 45 -3.29 5.33 -27.73
N SER A 46 -3.48 6.42 -26.98
CA SER A 46 -2.37 7.07 -26.28
C SER A 46 -1.77 6.16 -25.20
N GLN A 47 -2.59 5.40 -24.49
CA GLN A 47 -2.13 4.40 -23.52
C GLN A 47 -1.27 3.33 -24.20
N ARG A 48 -1.69 2.79 -25.35
CA ARG A 48 -0.89 1.83 -26.11
C ARG A 48 0.46 2.41 -26.52
N LYS A 49 0.48 3.64 -27.03
CA LYS A 49 1.71 4.36 -27.37
C LYS A 49 2.64 4.55 -26.16
N LEU A 50 2.12 4.98 -25.01
CA LEU A 50 2.89 5.11 -23.76
C LEU A 50 3.44 3.76 -23.26
N LEU A 51 2.76 2.65 -23.57
CA LEU A 51 3.22 1.28 -23.30
C LEU A 51 4.20 0.74 -24.35
N GLY A 52 4.60 1.55 -25.33
CA GLY A 52 5.51 1.15 -26.39
C GLY A 52 4.87 0.29 -27.49
N LYS A 53 3.54 0.27 -27.60
CA LYS A 53 2.78 -0.46 -28.63
C LYS A 53 2.30 0.49 -29.72
N ASP A 54 2.11 -0.05 -30.94
CA ASP A 54 1.58 0.68 -32.09
C ASP A 54 2.34 1.98 -32.40
N LEU A 55 3.68 1.91 -32.36
CA LEU A 55 4.58 3.03 -32.60
C LEU A 55 4.98 3.21 -34.07
N ASP A 56 4.75 2.20 -34.91
CA ASP A 56 5.09 2.25 -36.35
C ASP A 56 4.56 3.50 -37.10
N PRO A 57 3.36 4.04 -36.80
CA PRO A 57 2.88 5.25 -37.45
C PRO A 57 3.32 6.56 -36.77
N CYS A 58 4.09 6.50 -35.68
CA CYS A 58 4.50 7.72 -34.95
C CYS A 58 5.64 8.47 -35.66
N SER A 59 5.55 9.80 -35.64
CA SER A 59 6.66 10.64 -36.09
C SER A 59 7.79 10.68 -35.06
N SER A 60 8.96 11.16 -35.47
CA SER A 60 10.10 11.33 -34.56
C SER A 60 9.78 12.29 -33.41
N GLU A 61 9.04 13.35 -33.67
CA GLU A 61 8.61 14.34 -32.67
C GLU A 61 7.62 13.73 -31.68
N GLU A 62 6.65 12.94 -32.15
CA GLU A 62 5.71 12.24 -31.27
C GLU A 62 6.44 11.26 -30.34
N LEU A 63 7.39 10.49 -30.87
CA LEU A 63 8.20 9.55 -30.09
C LEU A 63 9.04 10.27 -29.03
N GLN A 64 9.63 11.41 -29.38
CA GLN A 64 10.40 12.23 -28.44
C GLN A 64 9.51 12.75 -27.30
N GLU A 65 8.29 13.20 -27.61
CA GLU A 65 7.35 13.66 -26.59
C GLU A 65 6.89 12.52 -25.67
N ILE A 66 6.59 11.33 -26.23
CA ILE A 66 6.26 10.12 -25.45
C ILE A 66 7.42 9.80 -24.49
N SER A 67 8.65 9.77 -25.00
CA SER A 67 9.84 9.50 -24.18
C SER A 67 9.99 10.51 -23.05
N ARG A 68 9.84 11.80 -23.35
CA ARG A 68 9.93 12.88 -22.36
C ARG A 68 8.86 12.74 -21.27
N GLN A 69 7.63 12.42 -21.65
CA GLN A 69 6.54 12.19 -20.70
C GLN A 69 6.81 10.99 -19.79
N LEU A 70 7.31 9.88 -20.35
CA LEU A 70 7.69 8.70 -19.58
C LEU A 70 8.83 9.00 -18.61
N GLU A 71 9.85 9.75 -19.03
CA GLU A 71 10.97 10.13 -18.19
C GLU A 71 10.53 10.98 -16.99
N ILE A 72 9.72 12.02 -17.22
CA ILE A 72 9.18 12.88 -16.16
C ILE A 72 8.33 12.05 -15.19
N SER A 73 7.42 11.22 -15.72
CA SER A 73 6.55 10.37 -14.89
C SER A 73 7.36 9.40 -14.04
N LEU A 74 8.37 8.74 -14.63
CA LEU A 74 9.24 7.81 -13.93
C LEU A 74 10.05 8.50 -12.82
N ASN A 75 10.56 9.70 -13.08
CA ASN A 75 11.28 10.49 -12.08
C ASN A 75 10.35 10.88 -10.92
N ASN A 76 9.11 11.29 -11.20
CA ASN A 76 8.12 11.58 -10.17
C ASN A 76 7.78 10.34 -9.33
N ILE A 77 7.60 9.18 -9.96
CA ILE A 77 7.33 7.90 -9.27
C ILE A 77 8.50 7.53 -8.36
N ARG A 78 9.75 7.62 -8.84
CA ARG A 78 10.95 7.34 -8.05
C ARG A 78 11.06 8.28 -6.85
N ALA A 79 10.95 9.59 -7.08
CA ALA A 79 11.00 10.58 -6.01
C ALA A 79 9.93 10.34 -4.94
N ARG A 80 8.71 9.96 -5.34
CA ARG A 80 7.63 9.62 -4.41
C ARG A 80 7.93 8.35 -3.63
N LYS A 81 8.45 7.30 -4.29
CA LYS A 81 8.87 6.05 -3.62
C LYS A 81 9.97 6.30 -2.61
N ASP A 82 10.99 7.06 -2.99
CA ASP A 82 12.12 7.39 -2.12
C ASP A 82 11.65 8.15 -0.86
N TRP A 83 10.74 9.12 -1.04
CA TRP A 83 10.14 9.83 0.09
C TRP A 83 9.37 8.90 1.03
N LEU A 84 8.54 8.00 0.47
CA LEU A 84 7.76 7.04 1.27
C LEU A 84 8.65 6.05 2.02
N PHE A 85 9.70 5.54 1.36
CA PHE A 85 10.64 4.63 2.01
C PHE A 85 11.43 5.32 3.11
N LYS A 86 11.84 6.58 2.91
CA LYS A 86 12.49 7.36 3.96
C LYS A 86 11.58 7.50 5.19
N GLU A 87 10.31 7.84 4.99
CA GLU A 87 9.33 7.93 6.09
C GLU A 87 9.16 6.59 6.82
N GLN A 88 9.06 5.47 6.09
CA GLN A 88 8.97 4.13 6.69
C GLN A 88 10.23 3.76 7.48
N ILE A 89 11.42 4.06 6.95
CA ILE A 89 12.68 3.82 7.65
C ILE A 89 12.73 4.61 8.96
N GLU A 90 12.36 5.89 8.95
CA GLU A 90 12.33 6.74 10.14
C GLU A 90 11.35 6.20 11.20
N GLN A 91 10.16 5.74 10.79
CA GLN A 91 9.19 5.11 11.68
C GLN A 91 9.72 3.80 12.30
N LEU A 92 10.35 2.95 11.49
CA LEU A 92 10.93 1.69 11.96
C LEU A 92 12.09 1.93 12.93
N GLN A 93 12.97 2.90 12.65
CA GLN A 93 14.05 3.29 13.55
C GLN A 93 13.52 3.84 14.88
N ALA A 94 12.43 4.62 14.86
CA ALA A 94 11.79 5.08 16.09
C ALA A 94 11.24 3.90 16.91
N LYS A 95 10.58 2.95 16.25
CA LYS A 95 10.07 1.73 16.90
C LYS A 95 11.19 0.86 17.47
N GLU A 96 12.30 0.70 16.74
CA GLU A 96 13.48 -0.01 17.21
C GLU A 96 14.02 0.61 18.51
N ARG A 97 14.19 1.94 18.55
CA ARG A 97 14.65 2.64 19.76
C ARG A 97 13.73 2.40 20.96
N LEU A 98 12.42 2.51 20.76
CA LEU A 98 11.44 2.26 21.83
C LEU A 98 11.51 0.82 22.34
N LEU A 99 11.63 -0.16 21.44
CA LEU A 99 11.75 -1.57 21.83
C LEU A 99 13.06 -1.86 22.55
N LEU A 100 14.17 -1.22 22.15
CA LEU A 100 15.45 -1.37 22.84
C LEU A 100 15.39 -0.81 24.26
N GLU A 101 14.77 0.35 24.45
CA GLU A 101 14.58 0.94 25.78
C GLU A 101 13.71 0.05 26.67
N GLU A 102 12.59 -0.44 26.14
CA GLU A 102 11.69 -1.33 26.87
C GLU A 102 12.35 -2.67 27.21
N ASN A 103 13.12 -3.25 26.27
CA ASN A 103 13.88 -4.47 26.52
C ASN A 103 14.93 -4.26 27.61
N ALA A 104 15.64 -3.13 27.60
CA ALA A 104 16.59 -2.78 28.66
C ALA A 104 15.90 -2.63 30.03
N ARG A 105 14.70 -2.03 30.07
CA ARG A 105 13.88 -1.91 31.28
C ARG A 105 13.48 -3.29 31.82
N LEU A 106 12.98 -4.17 30.95
CA LEU A 106 12.59 -5.53 31.31
C LEU A 106 13.78 -6.36 31.80
N ARG A 107 14.94 -6.27 31.13
CA ARG A 107 16.18 -6.94 31.58
C ARG A 107 16.59 -6.51 32.99
N LYS A 108 16.50 -5.21 33.30
CA LYS A 108 16.75 -4.72 34.67
C LYS A 108 15.78 -5.32 35.68
N GLN A 109 14.49 -5.41 35.35
CA GLN A 109 13.48 -6.02 36.23
C GLN A 109 13.70 -7.51 36.45
N VAL A 110 14.01 -8.26 35.38
CA VAL A 110 14.36 -9.68 35.47
C VAL A 110 15.60 -9.87 36.33
N ASN A 111 16.66 -9.10 36.07
CA ASN A 111 17.89 -9.16 36.88
C ASN A 111 17.62 -8.85 38.35
N ALA A 112 16.81 -7.83 38.66
CA ALA A 112 16.40 -7.55 40.02
C ALA A 112 15.65 -8.74 40.65
N CYS A 113 14.70 -9.34 39.92
CA CYS A 113 13.95 -10.51 40.39
C CYS A 113 14.87 -11.72 40.66
N VAL A 114 15.85 -11.97 39.78
CA VAL A 114 16.87 -13.01 39.97
C VAL A 114 17.74 -12.72 41.21
N LEU A 115 18.17 -11.47 41.40
CA LEU A 115 18.94 -11.06 42.59
C LEU A 115 18.12 -11.25 43.87
N PHE A 116 16.85 -10.84 43.89
CA PHE A 116 15.95 -11.10 45.02
C PHE A 116 15.81 -12.59 45.29
N TYR A 117 15.53 -13.41 44.27
CA TYR A 117 15.41 -14.86 44.41
C TYR A 117 16.69 -15.49 45.01
N ASN A 118 17.87 -15.09 44.52
CA ASN A 118 19.15 -15.55 45.05
C ASN A 118 19.36 -15.18 46.53
N ILE A 119 18.97 -13.96 46.94
CA ILE A 119 19.02 -13.53 48.35
C ILE A 119 18.04 -14.32 49.22
N TYR A 120 16.80 -14.51 48.77
CA TYR A 120 15.79 -15.29 49.50
C TYR A 120 16.19 -16.76 49.65
N PHE A 121 16.87 -17.34 48.66
CA PHE A 121 17.32 -18.74 48.67
C PHE A 121 18.58 -18.96 49.51
N SER A 122 19.47 -17.97 49.64
CA SER A 122 20.69 -18.08 50.45
C SER A 122 20.47 -18.24 51.97
N LYS A 123 19.21 -18.26 52.45
CA LYS A 123 18.91 -18.57 53.86
C LYS A 123 19.05 -20.08 54.13
N PRO A 124 19.91 -20.51 55.07
CA PRO A 124 20.41 -21.89 55.15
C PRO A 124 19.43 -22.92 55.75
N ASN A 125 18.13 -22.66 55.83
CA ASN A 125 17.24 -23.56 56.56
C ASN A 125 15.81 -23.62 56.02
N MET A 126 15.61 -24.25 54.85
CA MET A 126 14.27 -24.70 54.44
C MET A 126 14.34 -25.97 53.56
N HIS A 127 14.42 -27.13 54.19
CA HIS A 127 14.38 -28.43 53.54
C HIS A 127 12.92 -28.90 53.32
N SER A 128 12.35 -28.69 52.14
CA SER A 128 11.17 -29.46 51.70
C SER A 128 11.12 -29.63 50.18
N CYS A 129 10.71 -30.83 49.73
CA CYS A 129 10.74 -31.29 48.33
C CYS A 129 10.03 -30.38 47.29
N LYS A 130 9.20 -29.42 47.72
CA LYS A 130 8.59 -28.42 46.83
C LYS A 130 9.63 -27.50 46.17
N PHE A 131 10.83 -27.40 46.74
CA PHE A 131 11.90 -26.52 46.24
C PHE A 131 12.45 -26.96 44.86
N LYS A 132 12.61 -28.26 44.63
CA LYS A 132 13.22 -28.78 43.39
C LYS A 132 12.37 -28.50 42.15
N PHE A 133 11.04 -28.44 42.30
CA PHE A 133 10.13 -28.12 41.20
C PHE A 133 10.20 -26.63 40.82
N CYS A 134 10.21 -25.72 41.80
CA CYS A 134 10.36 -24.27 41.56
C CYS A 134 11.68 -23.90 40.89
N LEU A 135 12.79 -24.55 41.27
CA LEU A 135 14.10 -24.30 40.65
C LEU A 135 14.15 -24.69 39.17
N SER A 136 13.46 -25.78 38.78
CA SER A 136 13.43 -26.24 37.38
C SER A 136 12.66 -25.26 36.48
N ILE A 137 11.55 -24.72 36.96
CA ILE A 137 10.74 -23.71 36.25
C ILE A 137 11.54 -22.40 36.15
N PHE A 138 12.27 -22.03 37.21
CA PHE A 138 13.09 -20.82 37.22
C PHE A 138 14.26 -20.90 36.22
N PHE A 139 14.93 -22.04 36.12
CA PHE A 139 15.99 -22.27 35.13
C PHE A 139 15.44 -22.22 33.70
N TYR A 140 14.25 -22.80 33.47
CA TYR A 140 13.59 -22.76 32.16
C TYR A 140 13.20 -21.34 31.73
N ILE A 141 12.68 -20.51 32.65
CA ILE A 141 12.34 -19.10 32.37
C ILE A 141 13.60 -18.27 32.09
N ILE A 142 14.69 -18.49 32.82
CA ILE A 142 15.97 -17.79 32.56
C ILE A 142 16.54 -18.17 31.19
N VAL A 143 16.52 -19.46 30.83
CA VAL A 143 17.00 -19.94 29.52
C VAL A 143 16.17 -19.37 28.38
N LEU A 144 14.84 -19.31 28.50
CA LEU A 144 13.97 -18.70 27.48
C LEU A 144 14.26 -17.19 27.29
N VAL A 145 14.49 -16.44 28.37
CA VAL A 145 14.80 -14.99 28.30
C VAL A 145 16.19 -14.73 27.69
N GLN A 146 17.13 -15.67 27.80
CA GLN A 146 18.49 -15.54 27.27
C GLN A 146 18.60 -15.97 25.79
N CYS A 147 17.77 -16.91 25.32
CA CYS A 147 17.84 -17.46 23.95
C CYS A 147 17.28 -16.54 22.85
N ASP A 148 16.32 -15.67 23.13
CA ASP A 148 15.75 -14.74 22.12
C ASP A 148 16.66 -13.53 21.77
N ALA A 149 17.81 -13.40 22.44
CA ALA A 149 18.66 -12.21 22.38
C ALA A 149 19.81 -12.27 21.35
N GLN A 150 20.18 -13.45 20.85
CA GLN A 150 21.43 -13.61 20.10
C GLN A 150 21.41 -13.13 18.64
N PRO A 151 20.31 -13.26 17.86
CA PRO A 151 20.32 -12.81 16.47
C PRO A 151 20.18 -11.29 16.28
N TRP A 152 19.49 -10.59 17.20
CA TRP A 152 19.13 -9.17 17.02
C TRP A 152 20.25 -8.18 17.37
N LEU A 153 21.25 -8.57 18.18
CA LEU A 153 22.33 -7.67 18.60
C LEU A 153 23.40 -7.42 17.52
N GLN A 154 23.53 -8.31 16.52
CA GLN A 154 24.52 -8.17 15.45
C GLN A 154 24.04 -7.28 14.30
N ILE A 155 22.73 -7.14 14.10
CA ILE A 155 22.16 -6.30 13.04
C ILE A 155 22.22 -4.81 13.41
N SER A 156 22.12 -4.47 14.70
CA SER A 156 22.08 -3.08 15.18
C SER A 156 23.45 -2.39 15.25
N THR A 157 24.55 -3.12 15.08
CA THR A 157 25.92 -2.59 15.23
C THR A 157 26.59 -2.16 13.92
N GLN A 158 26.02 -2.47 12.75
CA GLN A 158 26.51 -1.96 11.46
C GLN A 158 25.38 -1.65 10.45
N PRO A 159 25.04 -0.36 10.20
CA PRO A 159 24.03 -0.02 9.19
C PRO A 159 24.41 -0.44 7.76
N ASN A 160 25.71 -0.59 7.46
CA ASN A 160 26.20 -0.99 6.13
C ASN A 160 26.04 -2.49 5.82
N GLN A 161 25.84 -3.36 6.83
CA GLN A 161 25.62 -4.79 6.61
C GLN A 161 24.17 -5.12 6.28
N ALA A 162 23.20 -4.38 6.85
CA ALA A 162 21.79 -4.53 6.50
C ALA A 162 21.52 -4.20 5.01
N VAL A 163 22.22 -3.18 4.48
CA VAL A 163 22.17 -2.83 3.06
C VAL A 163 22.76 -3.95 2.19
N ALA A 164 23.85 -4.60 2.61
CA ALA A 164 24.45 -5.71 1.88
C ALA A 164 23.54 -6.96 1.89
N TYR A 165 22.88 -7.25 3.01
CA TYR A 165 21.95 -8.38 3.14
C TYR A 165 20.68 -8.15 2.30
N LEU A 166 20.10 -6.95 2.35
CA LEU A 166 18.95 -6.58 1.51
C LEU A 166 19.32 -6.47 0.02
N SER A 167 20.52 -6.00 -0.30
CA SER A 167 21.06 -5.98 -1.67
C SER A 167 21.32 -7.39 -2.22
N SER A 168 21.66 -8.36 -1.36
CA SER A 168 21.81 -9.76 -1.74
C SER A 168 20.47 -10.48 -1.96
N CYS A 169 19.39 -10.04 -1.30
CA CYS A 169 18.03 -10.52 -1.58
C CYS A 169 17.45 -10.01 -2.91
N SER A 170 17.95 -8.89 -3.45
CA SER A 170 17.51 -8.33 -4.74
C SER A 170 17.97 -9.11 -5.99
N LYS A 171 18.63 -10.26 -5.82
CA LYS A 171 18.99 -11.16 -6.94
C LYS A 171 18.14 -12.43 -7.03
N SER A 172 17.13 -12.58 -6.16
CA SER A 172 16.15 -13.66 -6.30
C SER A 172 14.99 -13.18 -7.16
N SER A 173 14.77 -13.90 -8.25
CA SER A 173 13.65 -13.83 -9.18
C SER A 173 12.29 -13.61 -8.51
N ASP A 174 11.44 -12.84 -9.20
CA ASP A 174 9.98 -12.94 -9.21
C ASP A 174 9.30 -12.99 -7.85
N VAL A 175 9.21 -11.83 -7.20
CA VAL A 175 8.02 -11.53 -6.40
C VAL A 175 7.49 -10.18 -6.87
N GLU A 176 6.45 -10.25 -7.68
CA GLU A 176 5.51 -9.15 -7.91
C GLU A 176 5.04 -8.65 -6.53
N THR A 177 5.72 -7.67 -5.96
CA THR A 177 5.07 -6.78 -4.99
C THR A 177 4.10 -5.94 -5.80
N GLU A 178 2.87 -6.43 -5.90
CA GLU A 178 1.70 -5.64 -6.24
C GLU A 178 1.58 -4.47 -5.25
N LEU A 179 2.35 -3.41 -5.49
CA LEU A 179 2.01 -2.09 -4.99
C LEU A 179 0.95 -1.57 -5.96
N PHE A 180 -0.28 -2.03 -5.74
CA PHE A 180 -1.48 -1.69 -6.48
C PHE A 180 -1.75 -0.18 -6.33
N ILE A 181 -1.14 0.63 -7.20
CA ILE A 181 -1.58 2.01 -7.49
C ILE A 181 -2.62 1.93 -8.61
N GLY A 182 -3.58 1.02 -8.47
CA GLY A 182 -4.73 0.88 -9.35
C GLY A 182 -5.95 1.48 -8.68
N VAL A 183 -6.65 2.37 -9.38
CA VAL A 183 -7.97 2.89 -8.98
C VAL A 183 -8.90 1.68 -8.70
N PRO A 184 -9.65 1.66 -7.58
CA PRO A 184 -10.47 0.50 -7.23
C PRO A 184 -11.54 0.25 -8.30
N GLN A 185 -11.48 -0.89 -8.98
CA GLN A 185 -12.58 -1.36 -9.81
C GLN A 185 -13.73 -1.79 -8.89
N MET A 186 -14.77 -0.95 -8.81
CA MET A 186 -16.07 -1.36 -8.30
C MET A 186 -16.69 -2.34 -9.30
N ARG A 187 -16.61 -3.65 -8.99
CA ARG A 187 -17.52 -4.62 -9.61
C ARG A 187 -18.90 -4.41 -9.01
N CYS A 188 -19.79 -3.78 -9.76
CA CYS A 188 -21.23 -3.90 -9.49
C CYS A 188 -21.69 -5.28 -9.99
N LEU A 189 -22.38 -6.01 -9.10
CA LEU A 189 -23.21 -7.18 -9.42
C LEU A 189 -24.45 -6.74 -10.19
#